data_AF-A0A3D3LPB2-F1
#
_entry.id   AF-A0A3D3LPB2-F1
#
_cell.length_a   1.000
_cell.length_b   1.000
_cell.length_c   1.000
_cell.angle_alpha   90.00
_cell.angle_beta   90.00
_cell.angle_gamma   90.00
#
_symmetry.space_group_name_H-M   'P 1'
#
loop_
_entity.id
_entity.type
_entity.pdbx_description
1 polymer ?
#
loop_
_entity_poly.entity_id
_entity_poly.type
_entity_poly.pdbx_seq_one_letter_code
_entity_poly.pdbx_strand_id
1 'polypeptide(L)' 'PENAGDVKKCAKFVSDKLKDAGLENVKIYETEGHPVVYGDWLKAGNDKMTILIYGHYDVQPVD' A
#
# COMPACT_ATOMS: atom_id res chain seq x y z
N PRO A 1 -12.71 -3.31 12.30
CA PRO A 1 -13.13 -4.01 13.54
C PRO A 1 -14.25 -5.04 13.33
N GLU A 2 -15.15 -4.87 12.35
CA GLU A 2 -15.94 -5.98 11.77
C GLU A 2 -15.32 -6.43 10.44
N ASN A 3 -15.01 -5.46 9.56
CA ASN A 3 -14.38 -5.70 8.25
C ASN A 3 -12.84 -5.80 8.31
N ALA A 4 -12.26 -6.10 9.47
CA ALA A 4 -10.80 -6.14 9.62
C ALA A 4 -10.14 -7.19 8.70
N GLY A 5 -10.84 -8.31 8.47
CA GLY A 5 -10.39 -9.35 7.52
C GLY A 5 -10.37 -8.85 6.08
N ASP A 6 -11.35 -8.06 5.67
CA ASP A 6 -11.42 -7.53 4.31
C ASP A 6 -10.40 -6.42 4.07
N VAL A 7 -10.10 -5.60 5.08
CA VAL A 7 -8.99 -4.64 5.02
C VAL A 7 -7.66 -5.38 4.79
N LYS A 8 -7.43 -6.52 5.44
CA LYS A 8 -6.22 -7.35 5.20
C LYS A 8 -6.20 -7.96 3.79
N LYS A 9 -7.34 -8.41 3.26
CA LYS A 9 -7.44 -8.86 1.86
C LYS A 9 -7.15 -7.71 0.88
N CYS A 10 -7.68 -6.52 1.16
CA CYS A 10 -7.45 -5.32 0.37
C CYS A 10 -5.97 -4.92 0.40
N ALA A 11 -5.29 -5.00 1.55
CA ALA A 11 -3.86 -4.77 1.66
C ALA A 11 -3.05 -5.71 0.75
N LYS A 12 -3.43 -7.00 0.70
CA LYS A 12 -2.83 -7.97 -0.23
C LYS A 12 -3.10 -7.59 -1.69
N PHE A 13 -4.34 -7.23 -2.01
CA PHE A 13 -4.72 -6.78 -3.36
C PHE A 13 -3.89 -5.57 -3.81
N VAL A 14 -3.77 -4.54 -2.97
CA VAL A 14 -2.95 -3.36 -3.26
C VAL A 14 -1.48 -3.73 -3.42
N SER A 15 -0.93 -4.59 -2.55
CA SER A 15 0.44 -5.09 -2.66
C SER A 15 0.69 -5.79 -4.00
N ASP A 16 -0.22 -6.65 -4.43
CA ASP A 16 -0.11 -7.34 -5.71
C ASP A 16 -0.20 -6.34 -6.88
N LYS A 17 -1.06 -5.32 -6.79
CA LYS A 17 -1.14 -4.25 -7.79
C LYS A 17 0.13 -3.41 -7.89
N LEU A 18 0.80 -3.10 -6.79
CA LEU A 18 2.09 -2.40 -6.83
C LEU A 18 3.17 -3.26 -7.51
N LYS A 19 3.19 -4.57 -7.24
CA LYS A 19 4.12 -5.50 -7.92
C LYS A 19 3.83 -5.60 -9.40
N ASP A 20 2.56 -5.76 -9.79
CA ASP A 20 2.14 -5.80 -11.19
C ASP A 20 2.52 -4.50 -11.94
N ALA A 21 2.47 -3.36 -11.25
CA ALA A 21 2.89 -2.06 -11.78
C ALA A 21 4.42 -1.88 -11.87
N GLY A 22 5.21 -2.84 -11.38
CA GLY A 22 6.67 -2.81 -11.45
C GLY A 22 7.36 -2.04 -10.32
N LEU A 23 6.65 -1.77 -9.21
CA LEU A 23 7.31 -1.24 -8.01
C LEU A 23 8.16 -2.33 -7.34
N GLU A 24 9.21 -1.87 -6.66
CA GLU A 24 10.16 -2.66 -5.90
C GLU A 24 9.89 -2.53 -4.39
N ASN A 25 10.55 -3.38 -3.60
CA ASN A 25 10.48 -3.39 -2.14
C ASN A 25 9.05 -3.41 -1.57
N VAL A 26 8.09 -3.96 -2.33
CA VAL A 26 6.69 -3.97 -1.95
C VAL A 26 6.49 -4.82 -0.68
N LYS A 27 5.99 -4.19 0.38
CA LYS A 27 5.82 -4.78 1.70
C LYS A 27 4.48 -4.40 2.31
N ILE A 28 3.90 -5.36 3.02
CA ILE A 28 2.78 -5.13 3.94
C ILE A 28 3.39 -5.06 5.34
N TYR A 29 3.24 -3.92 5.99
CA TYR A 29 3.65 -3.72 7.37
C TYR A 29 2.43 -3.92 8.28
N GLU A 30 2.54 -4.89 9.19
CA GLU A 30 1.58 -5.02 10.28
C GLU A 30 1.74 -3.84 11.24
N THR A 31 0.62 -3.32 11.73
CA THR A 31 0.57 -2.26 12.74
C THR A 31 -0.33 -2.71 13.88
N GLU A 32 -0.46 -1.90 14.93
CA GLU A 32 -1.46 -2.15 15.98
C GLU A 32 -2.90 -2.15 15.45
N GLY A 33 -3.13 -1.53 14.27
CA GLY A 33 -4.42 -1.42 13.61
C GLY A 33 -4.43 -2.05 12.22
N HIS A 34 -4.83 -1.27 11.22
CA HIS A 34 -4.85 -1.72 9.83
C HIS A 34 -3.44 -1.77 9.24
N PRO A 35 -3.12 -2.78 8.40
CA PRO A 35 -1.80 -2.87 7.80
C PRO A 35 -1.52 -1.67 6.87
N VAL A 36 -0.26 -1.39 6.63
CA VAL A 36 0.17 -0.37 5.66
C VAL A 36 0.86 -1.07 4.50
N VAL A 37 0.51 -0.68 3.27
CA VAL A 37 1.18 -1.18 2.07
C VAL A 37 2.18 -0.12 1.61
N TYR A 38 3.42 -0.54 1.43
CA TYR A 38 4.52 0.28 0.92
C TYR A 38 5.09 -0.37 -0.33
N GLY A 39 5.57 0.45 -1.25
CA GLY A 39 6.41 0.06 -2.38
C GLY A 39 7.11 1.29 -2.93
N ASP A 40 8.23 1.10 -3.60
CA ASP A 40 8.99 2.21 -4.16
C ASP A 40 9.50 1.91 -5.58
N TRP A 41 9.82 2.98 -6.30
CA TRP A 41 10.60 2.90 -7.52
C TRP A 41 11.61 4.05 -7.47
N LEU A 42 12.88 3.73 -7.19
CA LEU A 42 13.94 4.72 -6.97
C LEU A 42 14.99 4.73 -8.08
N LYS A 43 14.61 4.32 -9.30
CA LYS A 43 15.52 4.22 -10.47
C LYS A 43 15.59 5.49 -11.32
N ALA A 44 15.06 6.62 -10.81
CA ALA A 44 15.04 7.88 -11.55
C ALA A 44 16.43 8.52 -11.71
N GLY A 45 17.39 8.16 -10.84
CA GLY A 45 18.72 8.78 -10.76
C GLY A 45 18.83 9.78 -9.61
N ASN A 46 20.07 10.02 -9.14
CA ASN A 46 20.33 10.85 -7.95
C ASN A 46 20.06 12.35 -8.16
N ASP A 47 19.92 12.79 -9.41
CA ASP A 47 19.60 14.17 -9.80
C ASP A 47 18.08 14.42 -9.88
N LYS A 48 17.25 13.41 -9.65
CA LYS A 48 15.79 13.52 -9.69
C LYS A 48 15.20 13.66 -8.29
N MET A 49 14.02 14.27 -8.23
CA MET A 49 13.25 14.40 -7.01
C MET A 49 12.53 13.09 -6.69
N THR A 50 12.46 12.76 -5.40
CA THR A 50 11.59 11.69 -4.89
C THR A 50 10.21 12.25 -4.59
N ILE A 51 9.17 11.59 -5.11
CA ILE A 51 7.78 11.93 -4.83
C ILE A 51 7.19 10.85 -3.91
N LEU A 52 6.59 11.28 -2.81
CA LEU A 52 5.81 10.40 -1.93
C LEU A 52 4.33 10.52 -2.28
N ILE A 53 3.70 9.39 -2.60
CA ILE A 53 2.26 9.30 -2.82
C ILE A 53 1.63 8.64 -1.60
N TYR A 54 0.73 9.36 -0.94
CA TYR A 54 -0.06 8.85 0.18
C TYR A 54 -1.50 8.63 -0.26
N GLY A 55 -2.09 7.52 0.21
CA GLY A 55 -3.48 7.17 -0.01
C GLY A 55 -3.95 6.16 1.03
N HIS A 56 -5.26 5.90 1.04
CA HIS A 56 -5.89 4.91 1.91
C HIS A 56 -6.83 4.03 1.07
N TYR A 57 -7.06 2.81 1.54
CA TYR A 57 -7.83 1.79 0.82
C TYR A 57 -8.96 1.18 1.66
N ASP A 58 -9.08 1.61 2.91
CA ASP A 58 -10.28 1.47 3.72
C ASP A 58 -11.31 2.54 3.33
N VAL A 59 -12.57 2.21 3.60
CA VAL A 59 -13.74 3.04 3.28
C VAL A 59 -14.64 3.13 4.50
N GLN A 60 -15.51 4.13 4.50
CA GLN A 60 -16.58 4.23 5.49
C GLN A 60 -17.58 3.07 5.33
N PRO A 61 -18.31 2.71 6.40
CA PRO A 61 -19.48 1.84 6.30
C PRO A 61 -20.48 2.36 5.25
N VAL A 62 -21.29 1.45 4.72
CA VAL A 62 -22.32 1.79 3.73
C VAL A 62 -23.63 2.28 4.35
N ASP A 63 -23.79 2.11 5.66
CA ASP A 63 -24.94 2.51 6.48
C ASP A 63 -24.57 3.65 7.44
#